data_AF-D3IM89-F1
#
_entry.id   AF-D3IM89-F1
#
_cell.length_a   1.000
_cell.length_b   1.000
_cell.length_c   1.000
_cell.angle_alpha   90.00
_cell.angle_beta   90.00
_cell.angle_gamma   90.00
#
_symmetry.space_group_name_H-M   'P 1'
#
loop_
_entity.id
_entity.type
_entity.pdbx_description
1 polymer ?
#
loop_
_entity_poly.entity_id
_entity_poly.type
_entity_poly.pdbx_seq_one_letter_code
_entity_poly.pdbx_strand_id
1 'polypeptide(L)'
;MPNSNKTATRPLRWFAIAFTGLALLITGCTTSELDENERALVAKQQLADKFDQLFNLAFESPDKAEEQFNKFVLSDLVTDDHNLLADDDVRAFQTLVQIAVRINRDLRDVPTKMNKETIFDRYVARNLLLISSEGSLYELPYRLRSGERYQRLKDLVAQVDKDTQKYIDQLSGKTQAPPKDITGIQWTWTFNIDDIRNDVADLNEGVYKSMKEFTFDFMFNNDNTITAKRFFLLPAMDQYSLRFNGDGDWREANMSETPMRYTTYGNNKLFIRVPMKNTAVSSDRYGDVKREWYYEFTYQRSGDKLILSQPRIGLFVQIKQFLTSYADKTFDTSYPEPFKQITLTPKK
;
A
#
# COMPACT_ATOMS: atom_id res chain seq x y z
N MET A 1 1.23 34.07 48.24
CA MET A 1 0.65 35.33 47.71
C MET A 1 1.77 36.14 47.07
N PRO A 2 1.54 36.87 45.95
CA PRO A 2 1.41 36.36 44.57
C PRO A 2 2.38 37.11 43.60
N ASN A 3 2.66 36.66 42.36
CA ASN A 3 1.89 36.94 41.14
C ASN A 3 2.45 36.11 39.96
N SER A 4 1.64 35.27 39.31
CA SER A 4 1.00 35.50 38.00
C SER A 4 1.98 35.55 36.81
N ASN A 5 2.11 34.43 36.10
CA ASN A 5 2.17 34.45 34.64
C ASN A 5 1.27 33.36 34.08
N LYS A 6 0.30 33.83 33.29
CA LYS A 6 -0.89 33.12 32.82
C LYS A 6 -0.51 32.07 31.78
N THR A 7 -0.91 30.83 32.01
CA THR A 7 -0.97 29.78 31.01
C THR A 7 -2.08 30.14 30.02
N ALA A 8 -1.70 30.63 28.84
CA ALA A 8 -2.64 30.88 27.74
C ALA A 8 -2.91 29.55 27.01
N THR A 9 -3.87 28.78 27.51
CA THR A 9 -4.55 27.74 26.74
C THR A 9 -5.30 28.41 25.59
N ARG A 10 -4.80 28.28 24.36
CA ARG A 10 -5.57 28.62 23.16
C ARG A 10 -6.64 27.56 22.96
N PRO A 11 -7.95 27.89 22.99
CA PRO A 11 -8.96 26.94 22.57
C PRO A 11 -8.88 26.75 21.05
N LEU A 12 -8.82 25.49 20.62
CA LEU A 12 -9.16 25.05 19.27
C LEU A 12 -10.50 25.71 18.90
N ARG A 13 -10.53 26.53 17.85
CA ARG A 13 -11.79 27.01 17.27
C ARG A 13 -12.40 25.86 16.49
N TRP A 14 -13.32 25.16 17.13
CA TRP A 14 -14.30 24.31 16.48
C TRP A 14 -15.16 25.21 15.59
N PHE A 15 -15.04 25.10 14.27
CA PHE A 15 -16.12 25.50 13.38
C PHE A 15 -17.15 24.37 13.37
N ALA A 16 -17.89 24.25 14.48
CA ALA A 16 -19.23 23.71 14.41
C ALA A 16 -20.04 24.79 13.68
N ILE A 17 -20.44 24.52 12.43
CA ILE A 17 -21.47 25.33 11.78
C ILE A 17 -22.76 25.00 12.54
N ALA A 18 -23.03 25.81 13.57
CA ALA A 18 -24.33 25.83 14.21
C ALA A 18 -25.33 26.36 13.20
N PHE A 19 -26.16 25.48 12.64
CA PHE A 19 -27.43 25.85 12.03
C PHE A 19 -28.32 26.45 13.13
N THR A 20 -28.14 27.73 13.41
CA THR A 20 -29.16 28.52 14.11
C THR A 20 -30.30 28.72 13.14
N GLY A 21 -31.36 27.92 13.33
CA GLY A 21 -32.61 28.07 12.61
C GLY A 21 -33.18 29.47 12.79
N LEU A 22 -33.28 30.20 11.70
CA LEU A 22 -34.17 31.35 11.62
C LEU A 22 -35.56 30.79 11.33
N ALA A 23 -36.38 30.67 12.37
CA ALA A 23 -37.80 30.40 12.25
C ALA A 23 -38.47 31.58 11.52
N LEU A 24 -38.64 31.46 10.21
CA LEU A 24 -39.55 32.32 9.46
C LEU A 24 -40.86 31.56 9.26
N LEU A 25 -41.83 32.00 10.04
CA LEU A 25 -43.23 31.66 9.97
C LEU A 25 -43.75 31.73 8.53
N ILE A 26 -44.49 30.69 8.16
CA ILE A 26 -45.37 30.66 6.99
C ILE A 26 -46.38 31.81 7.15
N THR A 27 -46.31 32.81 6.27
CA THR A 27 -47.46 33.56 5.72
C THR A 27 -46.95 34.59 4.70
N GLY A 28 -47.27 34.39 3.43
CA GLY A 28 -47.15 35.42 2.39
C GLY A 28 -46.33 35.01 1.17
N CYS A 29 -47.02 34.66 0.09
CA CYS A 29 -46.47 34.72 -1.26
C CYS A 29 -46.00 36.15 -1.54
N THR A 30 -44.68 36.36 -1.56
CA THR A 30 -44.06 37.42 -2.35
C THR A 30 -42.76 36.85 -2.89
N THR A 31 -42.59 36.87 -4.20
CA THR A 31 -41.31 36.64 -4.88
C THR A 31 -40.37 37.78 -4.50
N SER A 32 -39.68 37.65 -3.37
CA SER A 32 -38.55 38.52 -3.04
C SER A 32 -37.39 38.11 -3.95
N GLU A 33 -36.98 39.01 -4.85
CA GLU A 33 -35.71 38.87 -5.56
C GLU A 33 -34.60 38.78 -4.52
N LEU A 34 -33.89 37.65 -4.50
CA LEU A 34 -32.73 37.43 -3.64
C LEU A 34 -31.72 38.58 -3.84
N ASP A 35 -31.11 39.05 -2.76
CA ASP A 35 -30.00 40.01 -2.89
C ASP A 35 -28.77 39.34 -3.54
N GLU A 36 -27.79 40.13 -4.00
CA GLU A 36 -26.63 39.61 -4.73
C GLU A 36 -25.78 38.62 -3.92
N ASN A 37 -25.70 38.80 -2.59
CA ASN A 37 -25.00 37.88 -1.69
C ASN A 37 -25.78 36.59 -1.45
N GLU A 38 -27.11 36.68 -1.34
CA GLU A 38 -28.01 35.53 -1.23
C GLU A 38 -28.01 34.71 -2.52
N ARG A 39 -27.99 35.36 -3.71
CA ARG A 39 -27.84 34.68 -5.00
C ARG A 39 -26.51 33.95 -5.10
N ALA A 40 -25.41 34.58 -4.69
CA ALA A 40 -24.09 33.95 -4.68
C ALA A 40 -24.03 32.75 -3.72
N LEU A 41 -24.68 32.85 -2.55
CA LEU A 41 -24.77 31.74 -1.59
C LEU A 41 -25.60 30.57 -2.13
N VAL A 42 -26.76 30.86 -2.73
CA VAL A 42 -27.62 29.84 -3.36
C VAL A 42 -26.89 29.14 -4.51
N ALA A 43 -26.16 29.88 -5.34
CA ALA A 43 -25.36 29.30 -6.42
C ALA A 43 -24.24 28.38 -5.89
N LYS A 44 -23.53 28.79 -4.82
CA LYS A 44 -22.53 27.95 -4.17
C LYS A 44 -23.14 26.69 -3.55
N GLN A 45 -24.33 26.79 -2.96
CA GLN A 45 -25.05 25.63 -2.41
C GLN A 45 -25.46 24.66 -3.52
N GLN A 46 -26.05 25.15 -4.61
CA GLN A 46 -26.42 24.32 -5.76
C GLN A 46 -25.20 23.60 -6.37
N LEU A 47 -24.05 24.30 -6.40
CA LEU A 47 -22.79 23.71 -6.85
C LEU A 47 -22.32 22.58 -5.93
N ALA A 48 -22.34 22.82 -4.61
CA ALA A 48 -21.99 21.80 -3.62
C ALA A 48 -22.93 20.59 -3.70
N ASP A 49 -24.23 20.80 -3.88
CA ASP A 49 -25.22 19.73 -4.03
C ASP A 49 -24.95 18.88 -5.29
N LYS A 50 -24.58 19.51 -6.41
CA LYS A 50 -24.18 18.80 -7.64
C LYS A 50 -22.92 17.96 -7.42
N PHE A 51 -21.90 18.50 -6.75
CA PHE A 51 -20.70 17.73 -6.40
C PHE A 51 -21.01 16.56 -5.47
N ASP A 52 -21.92 16.72 -4.52
CA ASP A 52 -22.35 15.64 -3.64
C ASP A 52 -23.10 14.53 -4.38
N GLN A 53 -23.95 14.89 -5.34
CA GLN A 53 -24.60 13.92 -6.21
C GLN A 53 -23.58 13.14 -7.05
N LEU A 54 -22.61 13.83 -7.64
CA LEU A 54 -21.53 13.19 -8.41
C LEU A 54 -20.63 12.32 -7.53
N PHE A 55 -20.32 12.77 -6.32
CA PHE A 55 -19.56 11.99 -5.34
C PHE A 55 -20.31 10.71 -4.98
N ASN A 56 -21.60 10.79 -4.69
CA ASN A 56 -22.42 9.61 -4.40
C ASN A 56 -22.52 8.67 -5.60
N LEU A 57 -22.75 9.22 -6.80
CA LEU A 57 -22.83 8.45 -8.04
C LEU A 57 -21.52 7.70 -8.33
N ALA A 58 -20.37 8.22 -7.92
CA ALA A 58 -19.08 7.55 -8.13
C ALA A 58 -19.00 6.17 -7.46
N PHE A 59 -19.74 5.94 -6.37
CA PHE A 59 -19.81 4.64 -5.68
C PHE A 59 -20.71 3.66 -6.44
N GLU A 60 -21.78 4.15 -7.06
CA GLU A 60 -22.75 3.33 -7.78
C GLU A 60 -22.33 3.04 -9.23
N SER A 61 -21.74 4.02 -9.90
CA SER A 61 -21.30 3.94 -11.29
C SER A 61 -20.20 4.97 -11.56
N PRO A 62 -18.92 4.61 -11.35
CA PRO A 62 -17.80 5.55 -11.50
C PRO A 62 -17.69 6.10 -12.93
N ASP A 63 -17.99 5.30 -13.96
CA ASP A 63 -17.94 5.76 -15.36
C ASP A 63 -19.02 6.79 -15.67
N LYS A 64 -20.25 6.58 -15.17
CA LYS A 64 -21.31 7.59 -15.31
C LYS A 64 -21.02 8.85 -14.50
N ALA A 65 -20.45 8.69 -13.29
CA ALA A 65 -20.04 9.82 -12.48
C ALA A 65 -18.97 10.66 -13.18
N GLU A 66 -17.97 10.03 -13.80
CA GLU A 66 -16.95 10.73 -14.57
C GLU A 66 -17.53 11.42 -15.81
N GLU A 67 -18.41 10.75 -16.57
CA GLU A 67 -19.05 11.34 -17.74
C GLU A 67 -19.86 12.59 -17.37
N GLN A 68 -20.68 12.50 -16.32
CA GLN A 68 -21.47 13.63 -15.83
C GLN A 68 -20.59 14.72 -15.22
N PHE A 69 -19.53 14.35 -14.49
CA PHE A 69 -18.56 15.30 -13.96
C PHE A 69 -17.85 16.07 -15.08
N ASN A 70 -17.41 15.40 -16.14
CA ASN A 70 -16.76 16.06 -17.28
C ASN A 70 -17.72 17.02 -18.00
N LYS A 71 -18.99 16.63 -18.17
CA LYS A 71 -20.03 17.52 -18.71
C LYS A 71 -20.22 18.75 -17.82
N PHE A 72 -20.33 18.54 -16.51
CA PHE A 72 -20.48 19.61 -15.53
C PHE A 72 -19.31 20.60 -15.52
N VAL A 73 -18.07 20.11 -15.64
CA VAL A 73 -16.87 20.97 -15.74
C VAL A 73 -16.95 21.88 -16.96
N LEU A 74 -17.33 21.31 -18.12
CA LEU A 74 -17.35 22.03 -19.39
C LEU A 74 -18.57 22.95 -19.57
N SER A 75 -19.69 22.68 -18.89
CA SER A 75 -20.91 23.48 -19.03
C SER A 75 -21.09 24.53 -17.94
N ASP A 76 -20.72 24.20 -16.70
CA ASP A 76 -21.15 24.96 -15.51
C ASP A 76 -19.98 25.54 -14.72
N LEU A 77 -18.77 24.98 -14.84
CA LEU A 77 -17.60 25.43 -14.08
C LEU A 77 -16.64 26.30 -14.90
N VAL A 78 -16.55 26.05 -16.20
CA VAL A 78 -15.73 26.81 -17.13
C VAL A 78 -16.60 27.18 -18.33
N THR A 79 -16.87 28.47 -18.49
CA THR A 79 -17.53 29.02 -19.69
C THR A 79 -16.69 30.18 -20.23
N ASP A 80 -17.09 30.72 -21.37
CA ASP A 80 -16.41 31.86 -22.00
C ASP A 80 -16.35 33.10 -21.08
N ASP A 81 -17.31 33.22 -20.15
CA ASP A 81 -17.48 34.41 -19.30
C ASP A 81 -16.99 34.22 -17.85
N HIS A 82 -16.80 32.97 -17.39
CA HIS A 82 -16.32 32.70 -16.02
C HIS A 82 -15.56 31.36 -15.87
N ASN A 83 -14.61 31.33 -14.93
CA ASN A 83 -13.86 30.14 -14.55
C ASN A 83 -13.91 29.93 -13.04
N LEU A 84 -14.83 29.07 -12.59
CA LEU A 84 -15.03 28.73 -11.19
C LEU A 84 -13.97 27.75 -10.65
N LEU A 85 -13.13 27.16 -11.51
CA LEU A 85 -11.99 26.33 -11.08
C LEU A 85 -10.86 27.15 -10.43
N ALA A 86 -10.93 28.49 -10.48
CA ALA A 86 -10.04 29.35 -9.71
C ALA A 86 -10.40 29.36 -8.20
N ASP A 87 -11.62 28.98 -7.83
CA ASP A 87 -12.07 28.90 -6.43
C ASP A 87 -11.55 27.61 -5.77
N ASP A 88 -10.88 27.76 -4.63
CA ASP A 88 -10.27 26.66 -3.89
C ASP A 88 -11.29 25.60 -3.47
N ASP A 89 -12.50 26.01 -3.05
CA ASP A 89 -13.56 25.12 -2.58
C ASP A 89 -14.10 24.26 -3.72
N VAL A 90 -14.26 24.85 -4.90
CA VAL A 90 -14.65 24.15 -6.13
C VAL A 90 -13.59 23.12 -6.51
N ARG A 91 -12.31 23.48 -6.49
CA ARG A 91 -11.21 22.52 -6.75
C ARG A 91 -11.18 21.37 -5.75
N ALA A 92 -11.47 21.67 -4.48
CA ALA A 92 -11.53 20.65 -3.45
C ALA A 92 -12.67 19.66 -3.68
N PHE A 93 -13.88 20.12 -4.03
CA PHE A 93 -14.99 19.24 -4.38
C PHE A 93 -14.73 18.43 -5.66
N GLN A 94 -14.13 19.04 -6.68
CA GLN A 94 -13.67 18.33 -7.88
C GLN A 94 -12.72 17.17 -7.51
N THR A 95 -11.72 17.45 -6.67
CA THR A 95 -10.71 16.47 -6.28
C THR A 95 -11.35 15.28 -5.57
N LEU A 96 -12.33 15.57 -4.70
CA LEU A 96 -13.10 14.55 -3.97
C LEU A 96 -13.86 13.61 -4.92
N VAL A 97 -14.56 14.14 -5.93
CA VAL A 97 -15.27 13.33 -6.93
C VAL A 97 -14.30 12.49 -7.75
N GLN A 98 -13.21 13.09 -8.24
CA GLN A 98 -12.20 12.40 -9.06
C GLN A 98 -11.52 11.26 -8.30
N ILE A 99 -11.26 11.43 -7.00
CA ILE A 99 -10.70 10.37 -6.14
C ILE A 99 -11.73 9.27 -5.89
N ALA A 100 -13.00 9.63 -5.65
CA ALA A 100 -14.08 8.65 -5.50
C ALA A 100 -14.23 7.78 -6.76
N VAL A 101 -14.17 8.38 -7.95
CA VAL A 101 -14.22 7.67 -9.24
C VAL A 101 -13.03 6.71 -9.37
N ARG A 102 -11.79 7.19 -9.13
CA ARG A 102 -10.56 6.38 -9.28
C ARG A 102 -10.55 5.17 -8.35
N ILE A 103 -10.81 5.36 -7.05
CA ILE A 103 -10.79 4.26 -6.07
C ILE A 103 -11.90 3.24 -6.40
N ASN A 104 -13.09 3.69 -6.82
CA ASN A 104 -14.17 2.77 -7.21
C ASN A 104 -13.84 1.97 -8.49
N ARG A 105 -13.14 2.57 -9.46
CA ARG A 105 -12.64 1.85 -10.63
C ARG A 105 -11.63 0.79 -10.22
N ASP A 106 -10.66 1.14 -9.37
CA ASP A 106 -9.69 0.18 -8.85
C ASP A 106 -10.37 -0.98 -8.14
N LEU A 107 -11.41 -0.72 -7.33
CA LEU A 107 -12.22 -1.75 -6.69
C LEU A 107 -12.92 -2.67 -7.70
N ARG A 108 -13.52 -2.10 -8.76
CA ARG A 108 -14.20 -2.87 -9.81
C ARG A 108 -13.22 -3.67 -10.68
N ASP A 109 -11.99 -3.21 -10.81
CA ASP A 109 -10.93 -3.88 -11.54
C ASP A 109 -10.24 -4.99 -10.74
N VAL A 110 -10.50 -5.12 -9.43
CA VAL A 110 -9.91 -6.16 -8.58
C VAL A 110 -10.02 -7.56 -9.21
N PRO A 111 -11.19 -8.05 -9.67
CA PRO A 111 -11.28 -9.38 -10.26
C PRO A 111 -10.34 -9.58 -11.46
N THR A 112 -10.26 -8.59 -12.34
CA THR A 112 -9.43 -8.62 -13.54
C THR A 112 -7.94 -8.53 -13.19
N LYS A 113 -7.55 -7.59 -12.32
CA LYS A 113 -6.15 -7.39 -11.91
C LYS A 113 -5.63 -8.55 -11.04
N MET A 114 -6.48 -9.15 -10.21
CA MET A 114 -6.13 -10.30 -9.35
C MET A 114 -6.19 -11.64 -10.05
N ASN A 115 -6.61 -11.70 -11.32
CA ASN A 115 -6.58 -12.91 -12.13
C ASN A 115 -5.13 -13.23 -12.58
N LYS A 116 -4.29 -13.58 -11.60
CA LYS A 116 -2.89 -14.00 -11.79
C LYS A 116 -2.73 -15.46 -11.39
N GLU A 117 -1.82 -16.13 -12.07
CA GLU A 117 -1.60 -17.58 -11.93
C GLU A 117 -0.85 -17.92 -10.63
N THR A 118 0.12 -17.10 -10.24
CA THR A 118 0.94 -17.36 -9.04
C THR A 118 0.54 -16.49 -7.85
N ILE A 119 0.86 -16.97 -6.65
CA ILE A 119 0.63 -16.20 -5.41
C ILE A 119 1.48 -14.94 -5.42
N PHE A 120 2.72 -15.03 -5.89
CA PHE A 120 3.61 -13.87 -6.03
C PHE A 120 2.97 -12.77 -6.88
N ASP A 121 2.49 -13.10 -8.08
CA ASP A 121 1.90 -12.13 -9.00
C ASP A 121 0.59 -11.52 -8.45
N ARG A 122 -0.16 -12.25 -7.62
CA ARG A 122 -1.32 -11.70 -6.90
C ARG A 122 -0.91 -10.68 -5.85
N TYR A 123 0.15 -10.93 -5.08
CA TYR A 123 0.66 -9.93 -4.14
C TYR A 123 1.17 -8.69 -4.88
N VAL A 124 1.87 -8.85 -6.01
CA VAL A 124 2.27 -7.71 -6.86
C VAL A 124 1.06 -6.92 -7.33
N ALA A 125 0.04 -7.58 -7.88
CA ALA A 125 -1.18 -6.92 -8.34
C ALA A 125 -1.94 -6.20 -7.21
N ARG A 126 -2.05 -6.84 -6.03
CA ARG A 126 -2.61 -6.24 -4.82
C ARG A 126 -1.88 -4.96 -4.46
N ASN A 127 -0.56 -5.00 -4.42
CA ASN A 127 0.23 -3.84 -3.99
C ASN A 127 0.10 -2.68 -4.96
N LEU A 128 0.04 -2.91 -6.27
CA LEU A 128 -0.23 -1.86 -7.26
C LEU A 128 -1.62 -1.21 -7.06
N LEU A 129 -2.63 -2.02 -6.75
CA LEU A 129 -3.97 -1.53 -6.42
C LEU A 129 -3.98 -0.69 -5.13
N LEU A 130 -3.26 -1.12 -4.10
CA LEU A 130 -3.14 -0.39 -2.84
C LEU A 130 -2.36 0.92 -3.02
N ILE A 131 -1.24 0.90 -3.75
CA ILE A 131 -0.47 2.12 -4.08
C ILE A 131 -1.36 3.13 -4.80
N SER A 132 -2.13 2.69 -5.79
CA SER A 132 -3.07 3.55 -6.53
C SER A 132 -4.17 4.12 -5.61
N SER A 133 -4.80 3.25 -4.81
CA SER A 133 -5.96 3.61 -3.98
C SER A 133 -5.57 4.48 -2.79
N GLU A 134 -4.54 4.09 -2.03
CA GLU A 134 -4.00 4.87 -0.92
C GLU A 134 -3.31 6.14 -1.40
N GLY A 135 -2.54 6.06 -2.50
CA GLY A 135 -1.93 7.22 -3.16
C GLY A 135 -2.96 8.28 -3.51
N SER A 136 -4.11 7.87 -4.05
CA SER A 136 -5.23 8.77 -4.34
C SER A 136 -5.74 9.50 -3.10
N LEU A 137 -5.77 8.87 -1.91
CA LEU A 137 -6.15 9.58 -0.67
C LEU A 137 -5.16 10.67 -0.28
N TYR A 138 -3.86 10.47 -0.54
CA TYR A 138 -2.83 11.48 -0.28
C TYR A 138 -2.90 12.68 -1.23
N GLU A 139 -3.63 12.59 -2.35
CA GLU A 139 -3.90 13.72 -3.24
C GLU A 139 -4.97 14.67 -2.67
N LEU A 140 -5.80 14.23 -1.72
CA LEU A 140 -6.82 15.09 -1.10
C LEU A 140 -6.17 16.30 -0.42
N PRO A 141 -6.70 17.53 -0.60
CA PRO A 141 -6.34 18.67 0.23
C PRO A 141 -6.50 18.35 1.72
N TYR A 142 -5.59 18.82 2.58
CA TYR A 142 -5.58 18.49 4.01
C TYR A 142 -6.95 18.70 4.70
N ARG A 143 -7.66 19.77 4.32
CA ARG A 143 -9.00 20.09 4.83
C ARG A 143 -10.09 19.07 4.51
N LEU A 144 -9.88 18.21 3.51
CA LEU A 144 -10.79 17.13 3.11
C LEU A 144 -10.39 15.77 3.69
N ARG A 145 -9.33 15.70 4.52
CA ARG A 145 -8.86 14.44 5.13
C ARG A 145 -9.52 14.16 6.49
N SER A 146 -10.78 14.53 6.62
CA SER A 146 -11.60 14.28 7.82
C SER A 146 -13.09 14.28 7.47
N GLY A 147 -13.92 13.82 8.41
CA GLY A 147 -15.38 13.77 8.24
C GLY A 147 -15.89 12.57 7.43
N GLU A 148 -17.20 12.55 7.19
CA GLU A 148 -17.91 11.40 6.62
C GLU A 148 -17.47 11.05 5.20
N ARG A 149 -17.29 12.04 4.33
CA ARG A 149 -16.85 11.81 2.94
C ARG A 149 -15.46 11.18 2.89
N TYR A 150 -14.54 11.65 3.73
CA TYR A 150 -13.21 11.05 3.85
C TYR A 150 -13.28 9.63 4.39
N GLN A 151 -14.13 9.39 5.39
CA GLN A 151 -14.31 8.04 5.94
C GLN A 151 -14.85 7.07 4.89
N ARG A 152 -15.83 7.48 4.07
CA ARG A 152 -16.30 6.66 2.93
C ARG A 152 -15.20 6.32 1.93
N LEU A 153 -14.31 7.26 1.63
CA LEU A 153 -13.17 7.00 0.75
C LEU A 153 -12.18 6.01 1.40
N LYS A 154 -11.90 6.14 2.70
CA LYS A 154 -11.08 5.17 3.43
C LYS A 154 -11.70 3.78 3.44
N ASP A 155 -13.01 3.68 3.61
CA ASP A 155 -13.73 2.40 3.62
C ASP A 155 -13.65 1.72 2.25
N LEU A 156 -13.66 2.48 1.15
CA LEU A 156 -13.41 1.93 -0.18
C LEU A 156 -11.98 1.36 -0.32
N VAL A 157 -10.96 2.09 0.15
CA VAL A 157 -9.58 1.58 0.11
C VAL A 157 -9.44 0.30 0.94
N ALA A 158 -10.05 0.26 2.14
CA ALA A 158 -10.10 -0.95 2.96
C ALA A 158 -10.83 -2.10 2.25
N GLN A 159 -11.87 -1.79 1.47
CA GLN A 159 -12.58 -2.78 0.66
C GLN A 159 -11.72 -3.32 -0.48
N VAL A 160 -10.89 -2.49 -1.14
CA VAL A 160 -9.90 -2.95 -2.13
C VAL A 160 -8.91 -3.93 -1.47
N ASP A 161 -8.39 -3.60 -0.29
CA ASP A 161 -7.47 -4.51 0.42
C ASP A 161 -8.14 -5.84 0.76
N LYS A 162 -9.36 -5.79 1.31
CA LYS A 162 -10.14 -6.97 1.66
C LYS A 162 -10.45 -7.85 0.45
N ASP A 163 -10.88 -7.26 -0.66
CA ASP A 163 -11.23 -8.03 -1.86
C ASP A 163 -9.99 -8.63 -2.52
N THR A 164 -8.89 -7.89 -2.61
CA THR A 164 -7.63 -8.45 -3.12
C THR A 164 -7.12 -9.60 -2.24
N GLN A 165 -7.20 -9.47 -0.91
CA GLN A 165 -6.82 -10.54 0.03
C GLN A 165 -7.65 -11.82 -0.19
N LYS A 166 -8.96 -11.69 -0.44
CA LYS A 166 -9.82 -12.85 -0.75
C LYS A 166 -9.30 -13.65 -1.94
N TYR A 167 -8.82 -12.99 -3.00
CA TYR A 167 -8.24 -13.69 -4.16
C TYR A 167 -6.90 -14.38 -3.83
N ILE A 168 -6.10 -13.80 -2.95
CA ILE A 168 -4.85 -14.42 -2.47
C ILE A 168 -5.18 -15.67 -1.64
N ASP A 169 -6.13 -15.56 -0.72
CA ASP A 169 -6.53 -16.66 0.16
C ASP A 169 -7.16 -17.81 -0.64
N GLN A 170 -7.98 -17.50 -1.65
CA GLN A 170 -8.56 -18.49 -2.56
C GLN A 170 -7.50 -19.28 -3.33
N LEU A 171 -6.42 -18.64 -3.78
CA LEU A 171 -5.33 -19.36 -4.45
C LEU A 171 -4.49 -20.14 -3.44
N SER A 172 -4.16 -19.52 -2.30
CA SER A 172 -3.42 -20.15 -1.20
C SER A 172 -4.13 -21.40 -0.68
N GLY A 173 -5.46 -21.38 -0.57
CA GLY A 173 -6.27 -22.53 -0.13
C GLY A 173 -6.34 -23.69 -1.14
N LYS A 174 -5.93 -23.48 -2.40
CA LYS A 174 -5.82 -24.55 -3.42
C LYS A 174 -4.44 -25.19 -3.46
N THR A 175 -3.52 -24.73 -2.61
CA THR A 175 -2.15 -25.23 -2.63
C THR A 175 -2.01 -26.60 -1.97
N GLN A 176 -0.93 -27.29 -2.33
CA GLN A 176 -0.71 -28.66 -1.89
C GLN A 176 -0.27 -28.68 -0.42
N ALA A 177 -0.53 -29.81 0.25
CA ALA A 177 0.05 -30.06 1.55
C ALA A 177 1.58 -29.88 1.48
N PRO A 178 2.22 -29.32 2.51
CA PRO A 178 3.66 -29.13 2.52
C PRO A 178 4.44 -30.39 2.11
N PRO A 179 5.43 -30.26 1.21
CA PRO A 179 6.20 -31.41 0.73
C PRO A 179 7.04 -32.01 1.86
N LYS A 180 6.84 -33.31 2.13
CA LYS A 180 7.50 -34.03 3.25
C LYS A 180 9.03 -34.07 3.12
N ASP A 181 9.56 -33.85 1.93
CA ASP A 181 10.99 -33.87 1.61
C ASP A 181 11.70 -32.56 1.94
N ILE A 182 10.96 -31.50 2.27
CA ILE A 182 11.53 -30.21 2.71
C ILE A 182 11.06 -29.80 4.12
N THR A 183 10.00 -30.40 4.66
CA THR A 183 9.47 -30.08 5.99
C THR A 183 10.12 -30.86 7.12
N GLY A 184 10.11 -30.28 8.33
CA GLY A 184 10.67 -30.90 9.54
C GLY A 184 12.19 -31.02 9.54
N ILE A 185 12.87 -30.46 8.53
CA ILE A 185 14.32 -30.40 8.42
C ILE A 185 14.75 -28.99 8.82
N GLN A 186 15.71 -28.89 9.75
CA GLN A 186 16.39 -27.65 10.04
C GLN A 186 17.34 -27.34 8.88
N TRP A 187 16.98 -26.38 8.05
CA TRP A 187 17.80 -25.89 6.96
C TRP A 187 18.76 -24.82 7.45
N THR A 188 19.99 -24.86 6.93
CA THR A 188 20.97 -23.80 7.12
C THR A 188 21.53 -23.33 5.78
N TRP A 189 21.80 -22.04 5.69
CA TRP A 189 22.57 -21.44 4.61
C TRP A 189 23.54 -20.43 5.18
N THR A 190 24.82 -20.61 4.86
CA THR A 190 25.90 -19.73 5.27
C THR A 190 26.62 -19.18 4.06
N PHE A 191 26.90 -17.89 4.07
CA PHE A 191 27.61 -17.20 3.01
C PHE A 191 28.54 -16.11 3.60
N ASN A 192 29.76 -16.00 3.06
CA ASN A 192 30.73 -14.99 3.48
C ASN A 192 30.41 -13.64 2.86
N ILE A 193 30.03 -12.65 3.68
CA ILE A 193 29.58 -11.34 3.20
C ILE A 193 30.70 -10.57 2.50
N ASP A 194 31.94 -10.79 2.91
CA ASP A 194 33.10 -10.08 2.36
C ASP A 194 33.29 -10.35 0.86
N ASP A 195 32.79 -11.47 0.34
CA ASP A 195 32.88 -11.84 -1.08
C ASP A 195 32.09 -10.88 -1.99
N ILE A 196 31.10 -10.15 -1.45
CA ILE A 196 30.25 -9.21 -2.21
C ILE A 196 30.20 -7.81 -1.57
N ARG A 197 30.94 -7.56 -0.49
CA ARG A 197 30.86 -6.32 0.31
C ARG A 197 31.14 -5.06 -0.50
N ASN A 198 32.08 -5.14 -1.43
CA ASN A 198 32.47 -4.00 -2.26
C ASN A 198 31.47 -3.74 -3.39
N ASP A 199 30.66 -4.73 -3.76
CA ASP A 199 29.68 -4.64 -4.85
C ASP A 199 28.30 -4.17 -4.35
N VAL A 200 28.11 -4.14 -3.02
CA VAL A 200 26.84 -3.81 -2.37
C VAL A 200 27.05 -2.75 -1.30
N ALA A 201 26.69 -1.49 -1.60
CA ALA A 201 26.89 -0.35 -0.71
C ALA A 201 26.27 -0.56 0.69
N ASP A 202 25.04 -1.08 0.75
CA ASP A 202 24.31 -1.35 2.00
C ASP A 202 25.08 -2.27 2.98
N LEU A 203 25.93 -3.16 2.48
CA LEU A 203 26.74 -4.04 3.34
C LEU A 203 27.77 -3.26 4.16
N ASN A 204 28.06 -2.01 3.78
CA ASN A 204 28.99 -1.12 4.47
C ASN A 204 28.28 -0.18 5.46
N GLU A 205 26.97 -0.33 5.64
CA GLU A 205 26.14 0.51 6.50
C GLU A 205 25.37 -0.32 7.55
N GLY A 206 24.82 0.38 8.55
CA GLY A 206 23.90 -0.18 9.55
C GLY A 206 24.38 -1.46 10.23
N VAL A 207 23.47 -2.44 10.32
CA VAL A 207 23.71 -3.74 10.98
C VAL A 207 24.63 -4.68 10.19
N TYR A 208 24.85 -4.43 8.90
CA TYR A 208 25.68 -5.28 8.04
C TYR A 208 27.16 -4.94 8.08
N LYS A 209 27.50 -3.69 8.42
CA LYS A 209 28.89 -3.22 8.49
C LYS A 209 29.78 -4.09 9.37
N SER A 210 29.25 -4.64 10.47
CA SER A 210 29.99 -5.50 11.40
C SER A 210 29.80 -7.00 11.15
N MET A 211 29.02 -7.38 10.14
CA MET A 211 28.64 -8.76 9.88
C MET A 211 29.65 -9.43 8.97
N LYS A 212 30.17 -10.60 9.37
CA LYS A 212 31.15 -11.35 8.58
C LYS A 212 30.50 -12.38 7.65
N GLU A 213 29.42 -12.99 8.11
CA GLU A 213 28.69 -14.02 7.37
C GLU A 213 27.18 -13.80 7.49
N PHE A 214 26.47 -14.12 6.41
CA PHE A 214 25.03 -14.35 6.46
C PHE A 214 24.81 -15.80 6.85
N THR A 215 24.09 -16.03 7.94
CA THR A 215 23.69 -17.37 8.39
C THR A 215 22.20 -17.41 8.64
N PHE A 216 21.52 -18.25 7.88
CA PHE A 216 20.08 -18.44 7.94
C PHE A 216 19.80 -19.82 8.50
N ASP A 217 19.13 -19.87 9.65
CA ASP A 217 18.67 -21.12 10.23
C ASP A 217 17.15 -21.10 10.31
N PHE A 218 16.50 -21.96 9.54
CA PHE A 218 15.04 -22.06 9.55
C PHE A 218 14.53 -23.47 9.28
N MET A 219 13.28 -23.71 9.61
CA MET A 219 12.57 -24.96 9.38
C MET A 219 11.21 -24.66 8.76
N PHE A 220 10.89 -25.37 7.69
CA PHE A 220 9.53 -25.41 7.13
C PHE A 220 8.69 -26.41 7.92
N ASN A 221 7.60 -25.95 8.53
CA ASN A 221 6.71 -26.77 9.35
C ASN A 221 5.57 -27.36 8.52
N ASN A 222 4.98 -28.46 8.99
CA ASN A 222 3.89 -29.16 8.29
C ASN A 222 2.57 -28.37 8.23
N ASP A 223 2.46 -27.27 8.97
CA ASP A 223 1.29 -26.38 9.04
C ASP A 223 1.48 -25.08 8.24
N ASN A 224 2.38 -25.09 7.24
CA ASN A 224 2.71 -23.94 6.39
C ASN A 224 3.39 -22.76 7.13
N THR A 225 3.93 -22.98 8.32
CA THR A 225 4.67 -21.97 9.07
C THR A 225 6.19 -22.15 8.95
N ILE A 226 6.95 -21.09 9.16
CA ILE A 226 8.42 -21.12 9.20
C ILE A 226 8.85 -20.84 10.64
N THR A 227 9.67 -21.73 11.19
CA THR A 227 10.43 -21.47 12.42
C THR A 227 11.79 -20.92 12.04
N ALA A 228 12.12 -19.69 12.43
CA ALA A 228 13.45 -19.10 12.21
C ALA A 228 13.85 -18.27 13.43
N LYS A 229 15.12 -18.35 13.86
CA LYS A 229 15.65 -17.45 14.90
C LYS A 229 16.11 -16.12 14.32
N ARG A 230 16.63 -16.17 13.09
CA ARG A 230 17.13 -15.04 12.31
C ARG A 230 16.98 -15.41 10.83
N PHE A 231 16.58 -14.44 10.03
CA PHE A 231 16.44 -14.54 8.59
C PHE A 231 17.00 -13.23 8.04
N PHE A 232 17.78 -13.25 6.97
CA PHE A 232 18.17 -12.00 6.31
C PHE A 232 17.25 -11.75 5.12
N LEU A 233 16.69 -10.54 5.04
CA LEU A 233 15.81 -10.23 3.93
C LEU A 233 16.67 -10.11 2.67
N LEU A 234 16.49 -11.03 1.72
CA LEU A 234 17.25 -10.98 0.47
C LEU A 234 16.89 -9.71 -0.26
N PRO A 235 17.84 -8.98 -0.83
CA PRO A 235 17.60 -7.63 -1.29
C PRO A 235 16.71 -7.55 -2.53
N ALA A 236 15.87 -6.51 -2.58
CA ALA A 236 15.20 -6.05 -3.79
C ALA A 236 16.00 -4.89 -4.39
N MET A 237 16.25 -4.94 -5.69
CA MET A 237 16.90 -3.88 -6.46
C MET A 237 15.89 -2.85 -6.98
N ASP A 238 16.32 -1.60 -7.07
CA ASP A 238 15.64 -0.57 -7.84
C ASP A 238 16.21 -0.53 -9.26
N GLN A 239 15.35 -0.28 -10.25
CA GLN A 239 15.84 -0.04 -11.61
C GLN A 239 16.72 1.21 -11.57
N TYR A 240 17.92 1.13 -12.14
CA TYR A 240 18.90 2.23 -12.23
C TYR A 240 19.68 2.59 -10.95
N SER A 241 19.49 1.92 -9.81
CA SER A 241 20.38 2.10 -8.66
C SER A 241 20.73 0.77 -7.99
N LEU A 242 22.03 0.54 -7.77
CA LEU A 242 22.55 -0.57 -6.96
C LEU A 242 22.26 -0.38 -5.46
N ARG A 243 21.19 0.35 -5.10
CA ARG A 243 20.76 0.47 -3.72
C ARG A 243 19.94 -0.74 -3.37
N PHE A 244 20.38 -1.42 -2.34
CA PHE A 244 19.61 -2.48 -1.74
C PHE A 244 18.61 -1.73 -0.85
N ASN A 245 17.37 -2.20 -0.75
CA ASN A 245 16.51 -1.72 0.33
C ASN A 245 16.50 -2.82 1.37
N GLY A 246 17.68 -3.12 1.90
CA GLY A 246 17.90 -4.22 2.79
C GLY A 246 17.68 -3.80 4.23
N ASP A 247 16.45 -3.82 4.74
CA ASP A 247 16.14 -3.80 6.20
C ASP A 247 16.69 -5.05 6.94
N GLY A 248 17.58 -5.79 6.30
CA GLY A 248 17.58 -7.23 6.23
C GLY A 248 18.32 -7.94 7.33
N ASP A 249 18.21 -7.46 8.56
CA ASP A 249 18.21 -8.37 9.70
C ASP A 249 16.77 -8.56 10.19
N TRP A 250 16.09 -9.58 9.69
CA TRP A 250 14.77 -9.92 10.20
C TRP A 250 14.87 -10.49 11.60
N ARG A 251 13.99 -10.00 12.48
CA ARG A 251 13.77 -10.49 13.84
C ARG A 251 12.28 -10.62 14.06
N GLU A 252 11.86 -11.62 14.83
CA GLU A 252 10.44 -11.82 15.18
C GLU A 252 9.81 -10.55 15.79
N ALA A 253 10.58 -9.78 16.58
CA ALA A 253 10.14 -8.51 17.14
C ALA A 253 9.70 -7.47 16.09
N ASN A 254 10.21 -7.59 14.86
CA ASN A 254 9.93 -6.71 13.73
C ASN A 254 8.80 -7.25 12.82
N MET A 255 8.15 -8.38 13.15
CA MET A 255 7.06 -8.95 12.34
C MET A 255 5.70 -8.37 12.69
N SER A 256 4.93 -7.98 11.67
CA SER A 256 3.54 -7.57 11.89
C SER A 256 2.60 -8.76 12.09
N GLU A 257 2.97 -9.93 11.57
CA GLU A 257 2.21 -11.18 11.70
C GLU A 257 3.16 -12.31 12.07
N THR A 258 2.87 -13.07 13.13
CA THR A 258 3.64 -14.27 13.50
C THR A 258 2.72 -15.48 13.62
N PRO A 259 3.19 -16.70 13.28
CA PRO A 259 4.51 -17.02 12.71
C PRO A 259 4.64 -16.65 11.21
N MET A 260 5.87 -16.60 10.69
CA MET A 260 6.13 -16.50 9.23
C MET A 260 5.46 -17.67 8.51
N ARG A 261 5.02 -17.44 7.27
CA ARG A 261 4.31 -18.45 6.48
C ARG A 261 4.95 -18.67 5.12
N TYR A 262 4.81 -19.90 4.64
CA TYR A 262 5.20 -20.29 3.30
C TYR A 262 4.11 -21.11 2.62
N THR A 263 4.19 -21.17 1.29
CA THR A 263 3.26 -21.94 0.48
C THR A 263 4.02 -22.60 -0.65
N THR A 264 3.65 -23.84 -0.99
CA THR A 264 4.21 -24.51 -2.16
C THR A 264 3.12 -24.81 -3.18
N TYR A 265 3.43 -24.62 -4.46
CA TYR A 265 2.48 -24.84 -5.56
C TYR A 265 3.20 -25.16 -6.87
N GLY A 266 2.44 -25.52 -7.91
CA GLY A 266 2.99 -25.74 -9.25
C GLY A 266 4.11 -26.78 -9.31
N ASN A 267 4.04 -27.80 -8.44
CA ASN A 267 5.02 -28.89 -8.25
C ASN A 267 6.41 -28.49 -7.73
N ASN A 268 6.89 -27.27 -7.96
CA ASN A 268 8.25 -26.87 -7.55
C ASN A 268 8.38 -25.37 -7.19
N LYS A 269 7.28 -24.68 -6.88
CA LYS A 269 7.33 -23.29 -6.40
C LYS A 269 7.24 -23.24 -4.89
N LEU A 270 8.09 -22.42 -4.29
CA LEU A 270 8.09 -22.07 -2.88
C LEU A 270 7.90 -20.56 -2.76
N PHE A 271 6.82 -20.15 -2.12
CA PHE A 271 6.50 -18.76 -1.84
C PHE A 271 6.61 -18.47 -0.35
N ILE A 272 7.26 -17.36 0.01
CA ILE A 272 7.40 -16.88 1.39
C ILE A 272 6.95 -15.44 1.44
N ARG A 273 6.06 -15.10 2.38
CA ARG A 273 5.69 -13.72 2.71
C ARG A 273 6.23 -13.37 4.09
N VAL A 274 6.89 -12.22 4.19
CA VAL A 274 7.43 -11.68 5.44
C VAL A 274 6.85 -10.28 5.66
N PRO A 275 5.73 -10.17 6.39
CA PRO A 275 5.11 -8.88 6.69
C PRO A 275 5.77 -8.25 7.92
N MET A 276 6.27 -7.02 7.76
CA MET A 276 7.06 -6.33 8.77
C MET A 276 6.19 -5.31 9.53
N LYS A 277 6.47 -5.12 10.82
CA LYS A 277 5.94 -4.01 11.60
C LYS A 277 6.36 -2.72 10.94
N ASN A 278 5.45 -1.77 10.99
CA ASN A 278 5.76 -0.40 10.71
C ASN A 278 6.73 0.13 11.79
N THR A 279 7.93 0.51 11.37
CA THR A 279 8.99 1.04 12.26
C THR A 279 9.30 2.50 11.98
N ALA A 280 8.36 3.28 11.42
CA ALA A 280 8.57 4.69 11.13
C ALA A 280 9.11 5.42 12.39
N VAL A 281 10.39 5.77 12.37
CA VAL A 281 11.00 6.65 13.36
C VAL A 281 10.76 8.08 12.87
N SER A 282 10.29 8.93 13.78
CA SER A 282 9.84 10.30 13.50
C SER A 282 10.86 11.22 12.79
N SER A 283 12.12 10.81 12.65
CA SER A 283 13.17 11.56 11.95
C SER A 283 13.01 11.58 10.43
N ASP A 284 12.38 10.57 9.83
CA ASP A 284 12.46 10.37 8.37
C ASP A 284 11.21 10.86 7.63
N ARG A 285 10.22 11.42 8.35
CA ARG A 285 8.96 12.01 7.84
C ARG A 285 8.07 11.10 6.98
N TYR A 286 8.45 9.85 6.75
CA TYR A 286 7.57 8.84 6.19
C TYR A 286 6.72 8.31 7.34
N GLY A 287 5.48 8.81 7.43
CA GLY A 287 4.45 8.28 8.35
C GLY A 287 4.21 6.79 8.12
N ASP A 288 3.39 6.17 8.96
CA ASP A 288 3.13 4.73 9.00
C ASP A 288 3.40 3.99 7.69
N VAL A 289 4.54 3.29 7.55
CA VAL A 289 4.89 2.61 6.29
C VAL A 289 4.70 1.12 6.46
N LYS A 290 3.64 0.58 5.84
CA LYS A 290 3.49 -0.87 5.69
C LYS A 290 4.62 -1.43 4.83
N ARG A 291 5.35 -2.40 5.36
CA ARG A 291 6.46 -3.08 4.68
C ARG A 291 6.20 -4.57 4.58
N GLU A 292 6.26 -5.12 3.38
CA GLU A 292 6.11 -6.56 3.16
C GLU A 292 7.11 -7.05 2.13
N TRP A 293 7.77 -8.17 2.46
CA TRP A 293 8.63 -8.89 1.53
C TRP A 293 7.92 -10.13 1.00
N TYR A 294 8.19 -10.43 -0.26
CA TYR A 294 7.71 -11.63 -0.93
C TYR A 294 8.85 -12.28 -1.69
N TYR A 295 8.98 -13.59 -1.53
CA TYR A 295 9.96 -14.38 -2.23
C TYR A 295 9.25 -15.54 -2.92
N GLU A 296 9.47 -15.73 -4.21
CA GLU A 296 9.10 -16.94 -4.94
C GLU A 296 10.38 -17.57 -5.49
N PHE A 297 10.59 -18.85 -5.20
CA PHE A 297 11.69 -19.64 -5.73
C PHE A 297 11.16 -20.85 -6.49
N THR A 298 11.91 -21.28 -7.49
CA THR A 298 11.88 -22.66 -7.96
C THR A 298 12.75 -23.50 -7.02
N TYR A 299 12.17 -24.48 -6.34
CA TYR A 299 12.91 -25.35 -5.42
C TYR A 299 13.11 -26.75 -5.99
N GLN A 300 14.23 -27.38 -5.65
CA GLN A 300 14.53 -28.77 -6.01
C GLN A 300 15.41 -29.47 -4.95
N ARG A 301 15.22 -30.77 -4.78
CA ARG A 301 16.10 -31.62 -3.96
C ARG A 301 17.30 -32.07 -4.78
N SER A 302 18.48 -32.01 -4.19
CA SER A 302 19.71 -32.58 -4.75
C SER A 302 20.46 -33.33 -3.65
N GLY A 303 20.22 -34.63 -3.54
CA GLY A 303 20.71 -35.44 -2.42
C GLY A 303 20.09 -34.99 -1.11
N ASP A 304 20.92 -34.63 -0.13
CA ASP A 304 20.49 -34.09 1.16
C ASP A 304 20.19 -32.58 1.13
N LYS A 305 20.55 -31.88 0.04
CA LYS A 305 20.44 -30.41 -0.08
C LYS A 305 19.14 -29.95 -0.74
N LEU A 306 18.65 -28.79 -0.32
CA LEU A 306 17.54 -28.09 -0.96
C LEU A 306 18.08 -26.89 -1.73
N ILE A 307 17.88 -26.87 -3.04
CA ILE A 307 18.33 -25.78 -3.91
C ILE A 307 17.12 -24.88 -4.17
N LEU A 308 17.26 -23.59 -3.87
CA LEU A 308 16.33 -22.53 -4.23
C LEU A 308 16.94 -21.72 -5.37
N SER A 309 16.24 -21.63 -6.49
CA SER A 309 16.72 -21.01 -7.73
C SER A 309 15.66 -20.11 -8.32
N GLN A 310 16.03 -19.32 -9.32
CA GLN A 310 15.09 -18.43 -10.02
C GLN A 310 14.31 -17.51 -9.07
N PRO A 311 14.99 -16.79 -8.15
CA PRO A 311 14.30 -15.94 -7.21
C PRO A 311 13.50 -14.86 -7.94
N ARG A 312 12.26 -14.68 -7.49
CA ARG A 312 11.49 -13.47 -7.71
C ARG A 312 11.27 -12.84 -6.35
N ILE A 313 11.69 -11.60 -6.23
CA ILE A 313 11.72 -10.87 -4.97
C ILE A 313 10.89 -9.63 -5.14
N GLY A 314 9.94 -9.44 -4.22
CA GLY A 314 9.11 -8.25 -4.15
C GLY A 314 9.28 -7.60 -2.79
N LEU A 315 9.46 -6.29 -2.80
CA LEU A 315 9.42 -5.46 -1.60
C LEU A 315 8.35 -4.40 -1.79
N PHE A 316 7.32 -4.45 -0.95
CA PHE A 316 6.29 -3.43 -0.87
C PHE A 316 6.57 -2.48 0.28
N VAL A 317 6.56 -1.19 -0.01
CA VAL A 317 6.78 -0.08 0.92
C VAL A 317 5.67 0.93 0.67
N GLN A 318 4.45 0.64 1.13
CA GLN A 318 3.18 1.37 1.02
C GLN A 318 2.87 2.18 -0.26
N ILE A 319 3.70 3.17 -0.59
CA ILE A 319 3.60 4.05 -1.76
C ILE A 319 4.47 3.58 -2.94
N LYS A 320 5.35 2.60 -2.73
CA LYS A 320 6.26 2.07 -3.75
C LYS A 320 6.38 0.56 -3.64
N GLN A 321 6.62 -0.08 -4.78
CA GLN A 321 6.98 -1.48 -4.84
C GLN A 321 8.28 -1.64 -5.64
N PHE A 322 9.15 -2.51 -5.17
CA PHE A 322 10.37 -2.95 -5.85
C PHE A 322 10.20 -4.40 -6.26
N LEU A 323 10.68 -4.74 -7.46
CA LEU A 323 10.59 -6.07 -8.03
C LEU A 323 11.95 -6.46 -8.59
N THR A 324 12.35 -7.71 -8.35
CA THR A 324 13.66 -8.21 -8.73
C THR A 324 13.52 -9.65 -9.20
N SER A 325 13.90 -9.93 -10.44
CA SER A 325 13.83 -11.26 -11.04
C SER A 325 14.70 -11.32 -12.30
N TYR A 326 14.91 -12.51 -12.86
CA TYR A 326 15.59 -12.69 -14.15
C TYR A 326 14.95 -11.95 -15.35
N ALA A 327 13.72 -11.44 -15.22
CA ALA A 327 13.12 -10.57 -16.24
C ALA A 327 13.69 -9.14 -16.22
N ASP A 328 14.36 -8.74 -15.13
CA ASP A 328 15.02 -7.44 -15.02
C ASP A 328 16.47 -7.55 -15.52
N LYS A 329 16.84 -6.70 -16.50
CA LYS A 329 18.20 -6.66 -17.05
C LYS A 329 19.26 -6.43 -15.97
N THR A 330 18.91 -5.64 -14.94
CA THR A 330 19.79 -5.31 -13.82
C THR A 330 20.03 -6.51 -12.91
N PHE A 331 19.11 -7.48 -12.88
CA PHE A 331 19.28 -8.70 -12.09
C PHE A 331 20.38 -9.59 -12.64
N ASP A 332 20.37 -9.82 -13.95
CA ASP A 332 21.33 -10.71 -14.60
C ASP A 332 22.76 -10.15 -14.48
N THR A 333 22.93 -8.84 -14.64
CA THR A 333 24.25 -8.21 -14.66
C THR A 333 24.77 -7.79 -13.29
N SER A 334 23.91 -7.60 -12.29
CA SER A 334 24.29 -6.85 -11.07
C SER A 334 23.70 -7.38 -9.77
N TYR A 335 22.85 -8.41 -9.80
CA TYR A 335 22.43 -9.07 -8.56
C TYR A 335 23.55 -9.95 -8.01
N PRO A 336 23.83 -9.97 -6.70
CA PRO A 336 24.92 -10.77 -6.17
C PRO A 336 24.73 -12.26 -6.45
N GLU A 337 25.74 -12.89 -7.06
CA GLU A 337 25.75 -14.31 -7.43
C GLU A 337 25.24 -15.27 -6.32
N PRO A 338 25.64 -15.11 -5.05
CA PRO A 338 25.19 -15.98 -3.96
C PRO A 338 23.67 -15.96 -3.73
N PHE A 339 22.99 -14.88 -4.11
CA PHE A 339 21.54 -14.74 -3.96
C PHE A 339 20.75 -15.19 -5.19
N LYS A 340 21.41 -15.40 -6.34
CA LYS A 340 20.76 -15.93 -7.57
C LYS A 340 20.37 -17.40 -7.43
N GLN A 341 21.09 -18.15 -6.60
CA GLN A 341 20.79 -19.53 -6.24
C GLN A 341 21.29 -19.85 -4.84
N ILE A 342 20.37 -20.24 -3.96
CA ILE A 342 20.65 -20.58 -2.56
C ILE A 342 20.66 -22.10 -2.41
N THR A 343 21.74 -22.63 -1.83
CA THR A 343 21.83 -24.06 -1.49
C THR A 343 21.74 -24.23 0.02
N LEU A 344 20.61 -24.74 0.47
CA LEU A 344 20.36 -25.06 1.88
C LEU A 344 20.89 -26.46 2.19
N THR A 345 21.58 -26.59 3.31
CA THR A 345 22.05 -27.87 3.84
C THR A 345 21.29 -28.23 5.12
N PRO A 346 21.08 -29.52 5.42
CA PRO A 346 20.53 -29.91 6.71
C PRO A 346 21.52 -29.55 7.82
N LYS A 347 21.03 -28.85 8.85
CA LYS A 347 21.77 -28.61 10.08
C LYS A 347 21.72 -29.89 10.91
N LYS A 348 22.89 -30.49 11.14
CA LYS A 348 23.04 -31.73 11.92
C LYS A 348 22.78 -31.52 13.41
#